data_AF-F7NT48-F1
#
_entry.id   AF-F7NT48-F1
#
_cell.length_a   1.000
_cell.length_b   1.000
_cell.length_c   1.000
_cell.angle_alpha   90.00
_cell.angle_beta   90.00
_cell.angle_gamma   90.00
#
_symmetry.space_group_name_H-M   'P 1'
#
loop_
_entity.id
_entity.type
_entity.pdbx_description
1 polymer ?
#
loop_
_entity_poly.entity_id
_entity_poly.type
_entity_poly.pdbx_seq_one_letter_code
_entity_poly.pdbx_strand_id
1 'polypeptide(L)'
;MQQEQPEHQDLREVAPDTFVDETGHQLTKKEVREIVTPHAFVVSDELIGQPLAKPLRRGLAIGIDGVIISGLASASLIFVLPTMLYLCWNRYKAKKTNHLLLMVLATLCMLLTLNWAPQLLQEKETTSSADLNLTPHAGAELAKVSIELSAKACDEVCVEDKIKSLALELQESGVTTEHQRDLLDGVLDITELKGAEKRALLDKYVAEPQVVAEQVTTAPVTKPAKEESYSVLDKLKNSDYSLIKWVKGILADFGLGFGWAMAYFTFYTSWNNGQTIGKRLTRIRVVQLDNQPLSLWASFSRQGGYGAGLATGLVGFAQILWDPNRQAIQDKVASTVVLYTLPT
;
A
#
# COMPACT_ATOMS: atom_id res chain seq x y z
N MET A 1 48.73 -27.48 -13.69
CA MET A 1 47.57 -28.26 -13.20
C MET A 1 46.38 -27.85 -14.04
N GLN A 2 46.05 -28.66 -15.04
CA GLN A 2 44.80 -28.50 -15.80
C GLN A 2 43.66 -28.79 -14.84
N GLN A 3 42.76 -27.83 -14.63
CA GLN A 3 41.50 -28.09 -13.96
C GLN A 3 40.72 -29.05 -14.85
N GLU A 4 40.57 -30.29 -14.39
CA GLU A 4 39.61 -31.24 -14.93
C GLU A 4 38.24 -30.57 -14.87
N GLN A 5 37.70 -30.23 -16.03
CA GLN A 5 36.37 -29.67 -16.15
C GLN A 5 35.39 -30.78 -15.76
N PRO A 6 34.52 -30.58 -14.75
CA PRO A 6 33.64 -31.65 -14.28
C PRO A 6 32.81 -32.16 -15.45
N GLU A 7 32.80 -33.48 -15.62
CA GLU A 7 32.07 -34.22 -16.63
C GLU A 7 30.61 -33.75 -16.64
N HIS A 8 30.15 -33.21 -17.78
CA HIS A 8 28.83 -32.61 -17.91
C HIS A 8 27.78 -33.72 -17.95
N GLN A 9 27.31 -34.18 -16.79
CA GLN A 9 26.28 -35.21 -16.68
C GLN A 9 25.00 -34.77 -17.40
N ASP A 10 24.54 -35.50 -18.42
CA ASP A 10 23.25 -35.29 -19.08
C ASP A 10 22.12 -35.76 -18.13
N LEU A 11 21.59 -34.82 -17.34
CA LEU A 11 20.50 -35.08 -16.41
C LEU A 11 19.16 -35.02 -17.14
N ARG A 12 18.33 -36.05 -16.97
CA ARG A 12 16.99 -36.11 -17.55
C ARG A 12 15.93 -36.12 -16.46
N GLU A 13 14.93 -35.28 -16.62
CA GLU A 13 13.76 -35.31 -15.75
C GLU A 13 12.74 -36.30 -16.32
N VAL A 14 12.36 -37.28 -15.52
CA VAL A 14 11.38 -38.32 -15.89
C VAL A 14 10.00 -38.07 -15.29
N ALA A 15 9.94 -37.26 -14.23
CA ALA A 15 8.73 -36.77 -13.59
C ALA A 15 9.05 -35.47 -12.83
N PRO A 16 8.05 -34.64 -12.46
CA PRO A 16 8.31 -33.39 -11.76
C PRO A 16 9.20 -33.56 -10.52
N ASP A 17 10.27 -32.76 -10.41
CA ASP A 17 11.29 -32.81 -9.36
C ASP A 17 12.02 -34.17 -9.26
N THR A 18 11.95 -35.00 -10.30
CA THR A 18 12.53 -36.34 -10.34
C THR A 18 13.54 -36.44 -11.47
N PHE A 19 14.81 -36.28 -11.10
CA PHE A 19 15.94 -36.26 -12.02
C PHE A 19 16.68 -37.59 -11.99
N VAL A 20 17.08 -38.04 -13.16
CA VAL A 20 17.82 -39.27 -13.38
C VAL A 20 19.07 -38.94 -14.19
N ASP A 21 20.21 -39.49 -13.77
CA ASP A 21 21.46 -39.36 -14.50
C ASP A 21 21.53 -40.30 -15.71
N GLU A 22 22.61 -40.21 -16.50
CA GLU A 22 22.83 -41.07 -17.66
C GLU A 22 22.84 -42.58 -17.33
N THR A 23 23.13 -42.93 -16.07
CA THR A 23 23.18 -44.33 -15.62
C THR A 23 21.81 -44.86 -15.19
N GLY A 24 20.78 -44.03 -15.18
CA GLY A 24 19.45 -44.41 -14.70
C GLY A 24 19.28 -44.27 -13.19
N HIS A 25 20.25 -43.68 -12.48
CA HIS A 25 20.16 -43.44 -11.05
C HIS A 25 19.34 -42.18 -10.76
N GLN A 26 18.30 -42.34 -9.95
CA GLN A 26 17.44 -41.24 -9.50
C GLN A 26 18.14 -40.45 -8.40
N LEU A 27 18.33 -39.16 -8.65
CA LEU A 27 18.95 -38.24 -7.71
C LEU A 27 18.08 -38.04 -6.47
N THR A 28 18.71 -38.04 -5.30
CA THR A 28 18.08 -37.69 -4.04
C THR A 28 17.86 -36.18 -3.93
N LYS A 29 16.94 -35.74 -3.08
CA LYS A 29 16.67 -34.31 -2.83
C LYS A 29 17.90 -33.50 -2.39
N LYS A 30 18.91 -34.16 -1.82
CA LYS A 30 20.15 -33.51 -1.40
C LYS A 30 21.04 -33.27 -2.61
N GLU A 31 21.24 -34.29 -3.44
CA GLU A 31 22.06 -34.20 -4.67
C GLU A 31 21.45 -33.22 -5.68
N VAL A 32 20.12 -33.21 -5.83
CA VAL A 32 19.41 -32.23 -6.68
C VAL A 32 19.70 -30.78 -6.27
N ARG A 33 19.96 -30.50 -5.00
CA ARG A 33 20.28 -29.15 -4.50
C ARG A 33 21.73 -28.74 -4.74
N GLU A 34 22.60 -29.71 -5.03
CA GLU A 34 24.03 -29.49 -5.24
C GLU A 34 24.37 -29.28 -6.73
N ILE A 35 23.41 -29.49 -7.63
CA ILE A 35 23.59 -29.41 -9.09
C ILE A 35 22.56 -28.48 -9.74
N VAL A 36 22.89 -27.93 -10.91
CA VAL A 36 21.96 -27.12 -11.71
C VAL A 36 21.08 -28.06 -12.54
N THR A 37 19.76 -28.00 -12.34
CA THR A 37 18.81 -28.86 -13.06
C THR A 37 18.27 -28.20 -14.34
N PRO A 38 17.93 -28.98 -15.39
CA PRO A 38 17.50 -28.44 -16.68
C PRO A 38 16.16 -27.68 -16.64
N HIS A 39 15.25 -28.07 -15.75
CA HIS A 39 13.85 -27.61 -15.79
C HIS A 39 13.56 -26.38 -14.93
N ALA A 40 14.56 -25.83 -14.22
CA ALA A 40 14.40 -24.59 -13.46
C ALA A 40 14.00 -23.39 -14.35
N PHE A 41 14.15 -23.50 -15.68
CA PHE A 41 13.92 -22.42 -16.65
C PHE A 41 12.99 -22.77 -17.82
N VAL A 42 12.39 -23.97 -17.85
CA VAL A 42 11.61 -24.47 -19.00
C VAL A 42 10.10 -24.44 -18.71
N VAL A 43 9.31 -24.14 -19.74
CA VAL A 43 7.84 -24.18 -19.70
C VAL A 43 7.39 -25.62 -19.87
N SER A 44 6.52 -26.12 -18.99
CA SER A 44 6.01 -27.49 -19.09
C SER A 44 5.15 -27.69 -20.33
N ASP A 45 5.29 -28.88 -20.94
CA ASP A 45 4.59 -29.24 -22.18
C ASP A 45 3.06 -29.14 -22.07
N GLU A 46 2.52 -29.38 -20.86
CA GLU A 46 1.09 -29.27 -20.58
C GLU A 46 0.52 -27.86 -20.76
N LEU A 47 1.36 -26.82 -20.64
CA LEU A 47 0.93 -25.43 -20.80
C LEU A 47 0.98 -24.97 -22.26
N ILE A 48 1.69 -25.68 -23.12
CA ILE A 48 1.86 -25.32 -24.52
C ILE A 48 0.49 -25.44 -25.24
N GLY A 49 0.09 -24.36 -25.91
CA GLY A 49 -1.19 -24.29 -26.62
C GLY A 49 -2.41 -23.96 -25.77
N GLN A 50 -2.27 -23.80 -24.45
CA GLN A 50 -3.39 -23.34 -23.63
C GLN A 50 -3.73 -21.86 -23.92
N PRO A 51 -5.03 -21.49 -23.89
CA PRO A 51 -5.44 -20.12 -24.21
C PRO A 51 -5.00 -19.15 -23.10
N LEU A 52 -4.23 -18.13 -23.48
CA LEU A 52 -3.80 -17.08 -22.56
C LEU A 52 -4.95 -16.11 -22.23
N ALA A 53 -4.93 -15.57 -21.00
CA ALA A 53 -5.90 -14.56 -20.58
C ALA A 53 -5.70 -13.22 -21.31
N LYS A 54 -6.78 -12.66 -21.84
CA LYS A 54 -6.76 -11.31 -22.45
C LYS A 54 -6.52 -10.23 -21.38
N PRO A 55 -5.83 -9.12 -21.72
CA PRO A 55 -5.56 -8.02 -20.78
C PRO A 55 -6.80 -7.47 -20.08
N LEU A 56 -7.90 -7.27 -20.81
CA LEU A 56 -9.15 -6.76 -20.24
C LEU A 56 -9.76 -7.68 -19.17
N ARG A 57 -9.66 -9.01 -19.33
CA ARG A 57 -10.15 -9.96 -18.33
C ARG A 57 -9.31 -9.89 -17.05
N ARG A 58 -7.99 -9.71 -17.20
CA ARG A 58 -7.10 -9.51 -16.05
C ARG A 58 -7.39 -8.19 -15.34
N GLY A 59 -7.61 -7.10 -16.09
CA GLY A 59 -8.02 -5.81 -15.53
C GLY A 59 -9.34 -5.90 -14.76
N LEU A 60 -10.36 -6.53 -15.35
CA LEU A 60 -11.65 -6.75 -14.69
C LEU A 60 -11.52 -7.60 -13.43
N ALA A 61 -10.71 -8.67 -13.46
CA ALA A 61 -10.45 -9.50 -12.29
C ALA A 61 -9.82 -8.70 -11.14
N ILE A 62 -8.80 -7.89 -11.45
CA ILE A 62 -8.13 -7.02 -10.48
C ILE A 62 -9.10 -5.97 -9.94
N GLY A 63 -9.98 -5.40 -10.78
CA GLY A 63 -10.99 -4.45 -10.34
C GLY A 63 -11.98 -5.05 -9.33
N ILE A 64 -12.48 -6.27 -9.59
CA ILE A 64 -13.36 -6.98 -8.65
C ILE A 64 -12.63 -7.31 -7.34
N ASP A 65 -11.41 -7.83 -7.45
CA ASP A 65 -10.60 -8.12 -6.26
C ASP A 65 -10.30 -6.84 -5.46
N GLY A 66 -10.12 -5.71 -6.13
CA GLY A 66 -9.90 -4.39 -5.53
C GLY A 66 -11.07 -3.91 -4.67
N VAL A 67 -12.32 -4.15 -5.09
CA VAL A 67 -13.51 -3.84 -4.27
C VAL A 67 -13.51 -4.65 -2.97
N ILE A 68 -13.19 -5.94 -3.05
CA ILE A 68 -13.12 -6.82 -1.87
C ILE A 68 -12.00 -6.36 -0.93
N ILE A 69 -10.83 -6.05 -1.49
CA ILE A 69 -9.67 -5.57 -0.72
C ILE A 69 -9.96 -4.23 -0.05
N SER A 70 -10.62 -3.30 -0.75
CA SER A 70 -11.04 -2.02 -0.16
C SER A 70 -11.94 -2.23 1.05
N GLY A 71 -12.89 -3.17 0.97
CA GLY A 71 -13.74 -3.52 2.11
C GLY A 71 -13.01 -4.24 3.24
N LEU A 72 -11.96 -5.02 2.93
CA LEU A 72 -11.08 -5.61 3.94
C LEU A 72 -10.22 -4.55 4.64
N ALA A 73 -9.74 -3.56 3.90
CA ALA A 73 -8.92 -2.46 4.41
C ALA A 73 -9.68 -1.61 5.44
N SER A 74 -10.98 -1.41 5.25
CA SER A 74 -11.84 -0.71 6.21
C SER A 74 -12.21 -1.57 7.44
N ALA A 75 -11.59 -2.73 7.62
CA ALA A 75 -11.89 -3.73 8.67
C ALA A 75 -13.38 -4.11 8.76
N SER A 76 -14.13 -3.99 7.66
CA SER A 76 -15.56 -4.23 7.67
C SER A 76 -15.86 -5.71 7.80
N LEU A 77 -16.63 -6.07 8.85
CA LEU A 77 -17.04 -7.45 9.11
C LEU A 77 -17.80 -8.06 7.92
N ILE A 78 -18.48 -7.23 7.12
CA ILE A 78 -19.21 -7.65 5.92
C ILE A 78 -18.27 -8.25 4.87
N PHE A 79 -17.01 -7.79 4.81
CA PHE A 79 -16.00 -8.33 3.89
C PHE A 79 -15.09 -9.36 4.56
N VAL A 80 -14.71 -9.16 5.82
CA VAL A 80 -13.82 -10.07 6.55
C VAL A 80 -14.47 -11.43 6.81
N LEU A 81 -15.73 -11.47 7.26
CA LEU A 81 -16.38 -12.75 7.59
C LEU A 81 -16.56 -13.65 6.37
N PRO A 82 -17.14 -13.20 5.23
CA PRO A 82 -17.30 -14.08 4.07
C PRO A 82 -15.97 -14.52 3.47
N THR A 83 -14.96 -13.65 3.45
CA THR A 83 -13.64 -14.01 2.91
C THR A 83 -12.93 -15.05 3.78
N MET A 84 -12.99 -14.93 5.09
CA MET A 84 -12.42 -15.92 6.02
C MET A 84 -13.22 -17.23 6.02
N LEU A 85 -14.55 -17.15 6.02
CA LEU A 85 -15.42 -18.34 5.93
C LEU A 85 -15.17 -19.12 4.63
N TYR A 86 -14.99 -18.43 3.51
CA TYR A 86 -14.65 -19.08 2.24
C TYR A 86 -13.30 -19.80 2.31
N LEU A 87 -12.27 -19.18 2.90
CA LEU A 87 -10.96 -19.83 3.07
C LEU A 87 -11.05 -21.04 4.01
N CYS A 88 -11.74 -20.91 5.15
CA CYS A 88 -12.00 -22.01 6.07
C CYS A 88 -12.74 -23.16 5.37
N TRP A 89 -13.82 -22.87 4.64
CA TRP A 89 -14.56 -23.84 3.85
C TRP A 89 -13.66 -24.58 2.86
N ASN A 90 -12.82 -23.84 2.14
CA ASN A 90 -11.92 -24.44 1.16
C ASN A 90 -10.85 -25.35 1.83
N ARG A 91 -10.34 -24.98 3.02
CA ARG A 91 -9.42 -25.84 3.79
C ARG A 91 -10.11 -27.07 4.39
N TYR A 92 -11.35 -26.91 4.85
CA TYR A 92 -12.20 -28.00 5.32
C TYR A 92 -12.42 -29.03 4.20
N LYS A 93 -12.81 -28.57 2.99
CA LYS A 93 -13.00 -29.44 1.83
C LYS A 93 -11.70 -30.15 1.42
N ALA A 94 -10.56 -29.48 1.54
CA ALA A 94 -9.24 -30.06 1.28
C ALA A 94 -8.73 -31.00 2.39
N LYS A 95 -9.52 -31.24 3.45
CA LYS A 95 -9.16 -32.06 4.64
C LYS A 95 -7.85 -31.62 5.32
N LYS A 96 -7.51 -30.33 5.25
CA LYS A 96 -6.31 -29.76 5.88
C LYS A 96 -6.66 -29.14 7.25
N THR A 97 -6.81 -29.98 8.26
CA THR A 97 -7.27 -29.60 9.62
C THR A 97 -6.37 -28.56 10.29
N ASN A 98 -5.05 -28.65 10.15
CA ASN A 98 -4.11 -27.70 10.76
C ASN A 98 -4.30 -26.27 10.25
N HIS A 99 -4.46 -26.11 8.92
CA HIS A 99 -4.72 -24.80 8.32
C HIS A 99 -6.10 -24.26 8.72
N LEU A 100 -7.10 -25.14 8.80
CA LEU A 100 -8.43 -24.76 9.26
C LEU A 100 -8.40 -24.23 10.70
N LEU A 101 -7.76 -24.95 11.62
CA LEU A 101 -7.65 -24.55 13.03
C LEU A 101 -6.93 -23.21 13.16
N LEU A 102 -5.83 -23.03 12.42
CA LEU A 102 -5.08 -21.77 12.43
C LEU A 102 -5.94 -20.59 11.93
N MET A 103 -6.74 -20.78 10.89
CA MET A 103 -7.63 -19.73 10.38
C MET A 103 -8.77 -19.41 11.36
N VAL A 104 -9.38 -20.43 11.97
CA VAL A 104 -10.41 -20.22 13.00
C VAL A 104 -9.84 -19.46 14.20
N LEU A 105 -8.65 -19.85 14.65
CA LEU A 105 -7.95 -19.15 15.73
C LEU A 105 -7.64 -17.70 15.34
N ALA A 106 -7.12 -17.46 14.13
CA ALA A 106 -6.86 -16.11 13.63
C ALA A 106 -8.13 -15.25 13.58
N THR A 107 -9.26 -15.81 13.12
CA THR A 107 -10.55 -15.10 13.14
C THR A 107 -11.03 -14.80 14.55
N LEU A 108 -10.88 -15.74 15.49
CA LEU A 108 -11.25 -15.52 16.89
C LEU A 108 -10.37 -14.46 17.53
N CYS A 109 -9.05 -14.50 17.33
CA CYS A 109 -8.13 -13.48 17.79
C CYS A 109 -8.51 -12.09 17.25
N MET A 110 -8.79 -11.98 15.94
CA MET A 110 -9.21 -10.74 15.33
C MET A 110 -10.52 -10.21 15.95
N LEU A 111 -11.54 -11.06 16.12
CA LEU A 111 -12.80 -10.68 16.77
C LEU A 111 -12.62 -10.26 18.24
N LEU A 112 -11.75 -10.96 18.98
CA LEU A 112 -11.42 -10.62 20.36
C LEU A 112 -10.72 -9.26 20.44
N THR A 113 -9.85 -8.91 19.48
CA THR A 113 -9.22 -7.57 19.49
C THR A 113 -10.23 -6.43 19.39
N LEU A 114 -11.35 -6.63 18.68
CA LEU A 114 -12.43 -5.63 18.59
C LEU A 114 -13.12 -5.40 19.95
N ASN A 115 -13.18 -6.43 20.78
CA ASN A 115 -13.80 -6.35 22.10
C ASN A 115 -12.86 -5.76 23.17
N TRP A 116 -11.56 -6.04 23.05
CA TRP A 116 -10.56 -5.63 24.05
C TRP A 116 -9.91 -4.28 23.77
N ALA A 117 -9.91 -3.83 22.52
CA ALA A 117 -9.33 -2.57 22.11
C ALA A 117 -10.23 -1.83 21.12
N PRO A 118 -11.44 -1.38 21.54
CA PRO A 118 -12.35 -0.63 20.67
C PRO A 118 -11.73 0.67 20.14
N GLN A 119 -10.70 1.19 20.83
CA GLN A 119 -9.91 2.36 20.45
C GLN A 119 -9.08 2.16 19.16
N LEU A 120 -8.86 0.92 18.70
CA LEU A 120 -8.18 0.63 17.43
C LEU A 120 -9.13 0.66 16.21
N LEU A 121 -10.45 0.58 16.44
CA LEU A 121 -11.49 0.63 15.41
C LEU A 121 -12.33 1.89 15.45
N GLN A 122 -12.31 2.64 16.56
CA GLN A 122 -12.56 4.06 16.45
C GLN A 122 -11.49 4.57 15.49
N GLU A 123 -11.88 4.74 14.22
CA GLU A 123 -11.46 5.93 13.50
C GLU A 123 -11.39 7.01 14.58
N LYS A 124 -10.16 7.38 14.93
CA LYS A 124 -9.98 8.76 15.28
C LYS A 124 -10.63 9.45 14.10
N GLU A 125 -11.81 10.03 14.31
CA GLU A 125 -12.21 11.20 13.57
C GLU A 125 -11.06 12.18 13.76
N THR A 126 -9.94 11.97 13.05
CA THR A 126 -9.35 13.04 12.29
C THR A 126 -10.50 13.45 11.43
N THR A 127 -11.24 14.42 11.95
CA THR A 127 -12.24 15.24 11.30
C THR A 127 -11.75 15.39 9.87
N SER A 128 -12.21 14.46 9.03
CA SER A 128 -11.85 14.46 7.64
C SER A 128 -12.54 15.71 7.17
N SER A 129 -11.75 16.63 6.62
CA SER A 129 -12.11 17.97 6.15
C SER A 129 -13.10 17.93 4.97
N ALA A 130 -14.09 17.04 5.04
CA ALA A 130 -15.01 16.63 4.00
C ALA A 130 -16.45 17.10 4.24
N ASP A 131 -16.75 17.77 5.36
CA ASP A 131 -18.01 18.53 5.56
C ASP A 131 -17.74 20.04 5.69
N LEU A 132 -16.69 20.56 5.03
CA LEU A 132 -16.55 22.00 4.84
C LEU A 132 -17.46 22.45 3.68
N ASN A 133 -18.60 23.05 4.01
CA ASN A 133 -19.37 23.89 3.10
C ASN A 133 -18.62 25.22 2.85
N LEU A 134 -17.40 25.13 2.32
CA LEU A 134 -16.68 26.29 1.81
C LEU A 134 -17.37 26.75 0.53
N THR A 135 -17.54 28.06 0.38
CA THR A 135 -17.87 28.60 -0.94
C THR A 135 -16.69 28.30 -1.88
N PRO A 136 -16.94 28.11 -3.20
CA PRO A 136 -15.86 27.88 -4.17
C PRO A 136 -14.79 28.98 -4.14
N HIS A 137 -15.17 30.20 -3.76
CA HIS A 137 -14.27 31.34 -3.60
C HIS A 137 -13.36 31.20 -2.38
N ALA A 138 -13.91 30.87 -1.20
CA ALA A 138 -13.13 30.66 0.02
C ALA A 138 -12.16 29.47 -0.11
N GLY A 139 -12.58 28.39 -0.79
CA GLY A 139 -11.71 27.26 -1.09
C GLY A 139 -10.55 27.61 -2.04
N ALA A 140 -10.80 28.47 -3.03
CA ALA A 140 -9.78 28.93 -3.95
C ALA A 140 -8.75 29.87 -3.28
N GLU A 141 -9.19 30.80 -2.44
CA GLU A 141 -8.29 31.67 -1.68
C GLU A 141 -7.47 30.88 -0.65
N LEU A 142 -8.06 29.87 0.02
CA LEU A 142 -7.32 28.96 0.90
C LEU A 142 -6.18 28.24 0.17
N ALA A 143 -6.46 27.69 -1.02
CA ALA A 143 -5.47 26.98 -1.82
C ALA A 143 -4.35 27.92 -2.31
N LYS A 144 -4.73 29.11 -2.77
CA LYS A 144 -3.80 30.15 -3.25
C LYS A 144 -2.87 30.63 -2.15
N VAL A 145 -3.41 30.97 -0.97
CA VAL A 145 -2.63 31.41 0.19
C VAL A 145 -1.68 30.30 0.65
N SER A 146 -2.14 29.04 0.68
CA SER A 146 -1.29 27.88 1.02
C SER A 146 -0.10 27.72 0.07
N ILE A 147 -0.32 27.91 -1.24
CA ILE A 147 0.73 27.82 -2.26
C ILE A 147 1.71 28.99 -2.13
N GLU A 148 1.21 30.22 -1.99
CA GLU A 148 2.04 31.43 -1.85
C GLU A 148 2.91 31.39 -0.58
N LEU A 149 2.39 30.85 0.53
CA LEU A 149 3.16 30.65 1.77
C LEU A 149 4.22 29.55 1.64
N SER A 150 3.96 28.52 0.81
CA SER A 150 4.91 27.42 0.57
C SER A 150 6.07 27.80 -0.36
N ALA A 151 5.88 28.80 -1.23
CA ALA A 151 6.90 29.31 -2.13
C ALA A 151 7.78 30.32 -1.38
N LYS A 152 9.05 29.96 -1.10
CA LYS A 152 9.97 30.77 -0.27
C LYS A 152 10.14 32.22 -0.74
N ALA A 153 9.61 33.16 0.05
CA ALA A 153 10.30 34.24 0.80
C ALA A 153 9.23 35.19 1.40
N CYS A 154 8.37 34.67 2.28
CA CYS A 154 7.32 35.46 2.92
C CYS A 154 7.78 35.80 4.35
N ASP A 155 8.18 37.07 4.57
CA ASP A 155 8.53 37.60 5.89
C ASP A 155 7.29 37.69 6.81
N GLU A 156 7.48 37.94 8.11
CA GLU A 156 6.40 38.00 9.12
C GLU A 156 5.21 38.89 8.70
N VAL A 157 5.51 40.03 8.06
CA VAL A 157 4.50 40.98 7.55
C VAL A 157 3.69 40.39 6.39
N CYS A 158 4.34 39.62 5.51
CA CYS A 158 3.69 38.93 4.39
C CYS A 158 2.76 37.81 4.89
N VAL A 159 3.18 37.08 5.92
CA VAL A 159 2.35 36.01 6.51
C VAL A 159 1.09 36.58 7.16
N GLU A 160 1.23 37.67 7.92
CA GLU A 160 0.10 38.33 8.56
C GLU A 160 -0.94 38.85 7.55
N ASP A 161 -0.49 39.47 6.45
CA ASP A 161 -1.38 39.99 5.41
C ASP A 161 -2.21 38.88 4.74
N LYS A 162 -1.57 37.74 4.44
CA LYS A 162 -2.22 36.59 3.80
C LYS A 162 -3.19 35.85 4.72
N ILE A 163 -2.84 35.74 6.01
CA ILE A 163 -3.74 35.15 7.00
C ILE A 163 -4.94 36.05 7.24
N LYS A 164 -4.74 37.38 7.27
CA LYS A 164 -5.83 38.33 7.40
C LYS A 164 -6.80 38.24 6.23
N SER A 165 -6.31 38.18 4.99
CA SER A 165 -7.19 38.05 3.81
C SER A 165 -7.98 36.74 3.85
N LEU A 166 -7.31 35.64 4.22
CA LEU A 166 -7.96 34.33 4.35
C LEU A 166 -8.99 34.30 5.50
N ALA A 167 -8.68 34.90 6.64
CA ALA A 167 -9.57 34.95 7.80
C ALA A 167 -10.87 35.71 7.49
N LEU A 168 -10.76 36.84 6.78
CA LEU A 168 -11.92 37.63 6.36
C LEU A 168 -12.82 36.85 5.39
N GLU A 169 -12.21 36.19 4.41
CA GLU A 169 -12.95 35.37 3.43
C GLU A 169 -13.66 34.17 4.09
N LEU A 170 -13.00 33.51 5.05
CA LEU A 170 -13.60 32.42 5.82
C LEU A 170 -14.76 32.89 6.69
N GLN A 171 -14.65 34.09 7.28
CA GLN A 171 -15.71 34.69 8.07
C GLN A 171 -16.92 35.07 7.20
N GLU A 172 -16.70 35.61 6.00
CA GLU A 172 -17.77 35.90 5.03
C GLU A 172 -18.47 34.64 4.51
N SER A 173 -17.74 33.53 4.40
CA SER A 173 -18.30 32.24 3.98
C SER A 173 -19.17 31.53 5.03
N GLY A 174 -19.29 32.09 6.24
CA GLY A 174 -20.15 31.55 7.31
C GLY A 174 -19.58 30.34 8.05
N VAL A 175 -18.27 30.13 7.97
CA VAL A 175 -17.56 29.06 8.69
C VAL A 175 -17.59 29.34 10.19
N THR A 176 -17.82 28.31 11.01
CA THR A 176 -17.81 28.44 12.47
C THR A 176 -16.40 28.72 12.98
N THR A 177 -16.29 29.45 14.10
CA THR A 177 -14.99 29.90 14.65
C THR A 177 -14.03 28.75 14.96
N GLU A 178 -14.54 27.58 15.33
CA GLU A 178 -13.76 26.36 15.57
C GLU A 178 -13.12 25.83 14.28
N HIS A 179 -13.88 25.77 13.18
CA HIS A 179 -13.39 25.30 11.88
C HIS A 179 -12.47 26.34 11.23
N GLN A 180 -12.75 27.63 11.41
CA GLN A 180 -11.86 28.71 10.96
C GLN A 180 -10.50 28.60 11.66
N ARG A 181 -10.48 28.29 12.96
CA ARG A 181 -9.24 28.10 13.73
C ARG A 181 -8.41 26.95 13.17
N ASP A 182 -9.04 25.82 12.85
CA ASP A 182 -8.37 24.63 12.33
C ASP A 182 -7.76 24.87 10.94
N LEU A 183 -8.49 25.56 10.05
CA LEU A 183 -7.99 25.95 8.73
C LEU A 183 -6.81 26.91 8.81
N LEU A 184 -6.92 27.96 9.64
CA LEU A 184 -5.83 28.92 9.83
C LEU A 184 -4.61 28.25 10.47
N ASP A 185 -4.81 27.32 11.41
CA ASP A 185 -3.73 26.60 12.10
C ASP A 185 -2.96 25.71 11.12
N GLY A 186 -3.67 25.03 10.21
CA GLY A 186 -3.08 24.22 9.13
C GLY A 186 -2.32 25.04 8.08
N VAL A 187 -2.78 26.26 7.76
CA VAL A 187 -2.07 27.18 6.85
C VAL A 187 -0.82 27.76 7.52
N LEU A 188 -0.92 28.13 8.79
CA LEU A 188 0.21 28.64 9.58
C LEU A 188 1.31 27.59 9.77
N ASP A 189 0.97 26.29 9.79
CA ASP A 189 1.95 25.19 9.84
C ASP A 189 2.85 25.09 8.60
N ILE A 190 2.50 25.78 7.51
CA ILE A 190 3.35 25.86 6.30
C ILE A 190 4.51 26.85 6.53
N THR A 191 4.37 27.77 7.48
CA THR A 191 5.34 28.85 7.75
C THR A 191 6.37 28.49 8.82
N GLU A 192 7.50 29.19 8.88
CA GLU A 192 8.53 29.00 9.92
C GLU A 192 8.24 29.75 11.24
N LEU A 193 7.00 30.24 11.45
CA LEU A 193 6.61 31.00 12.64
C LEU A 193 6.73 30.17 13.92
N LYS A 194 7.21 30.78 15.00
CA LYS A 194 7.35 30.11 16.30
C LYS A 194 6.01 30.04 17.03
N GLY A 195 5.83 29.03 17.88
CA GLY A 195 4.55 28.72 18.53
C GLY A 195 3.92 29.82 19.40
N ALA A 196 4.65 30.87 19.78
CA ALA A 196 4.07 32.05 20.44
C ALA A 196 3.43 33.03 19.44
N GLU A 197 4.11 33.28 18.31
CA GLU A 197 3.64 34.14 17.21
C GLU A 197 2.46 33.50 16.48
N LYS A 198 2.51 32.18 16.25
CA LYS A 198 1.41 31.39 15.67
C LYS A 198 0.12 31.55 16.48
N ARG A 199 0.22 31.40 17.81
CA ARG A 199 -0.93 31.55 18.71
C ARG A 199 -1.45 32.97 18.75
N ALA A 200 -0.56 33.97 18.75
CA ALA A 200 -0.96 35.37 18.69
C ALA A 200 -1.73 35.70 17.40
N LEU A 201 -1.29 35.18 16.24
CA LEU A 201 -1.98 35.35 14.96
C LEU A 201 -3.34 34.64 14.92
N LEU A 202 -3.42 33.40 15.43
CA LEU A 202 -4.68 32.67 15.54
C LEU A 202 -5.67 33.40 16.44
N ASP A 203 -5.26 33.82 17.63
CA ASP A 203 -6.16 34.50 18.55
C ASP A 203 -6.58 35.87 18.00
N LYS A 204 -5.69 36.58 17.29
CA LYS A 204 -6.00 37.86 16.63
C LYS A 204 -7.08 37.75 15.54
N TYR A 205 -7.09 36.67 14.76
CA TYR A 205 -7.99 36.53 13.61
C TYR A 205 -9.15 35.56 13.82
N VAL A 206 -9.16 34.80 14.91
CA VAL A 206 -10.25 33.88 15.29
C VAL A 206 -11.11 34.45 16.43
N ALA A 207 -10.55 35.26 17.33
CA ALA A 207 -11.23 35.63 18.59
C ALA A 207 -11.84 37.04 18.63
N GLU A 208 -11.47 37.98 17.74
CA GLU A 208 -12.04 39.33 17.78
C GLU A 208 -12.71 39.74 16.46
N PRO A 209 -14.03 40.00 16.46
CA PRO A 209 -14.52 41.09 15.65
C PRO A 209 -14.07 42.38 16.33
N GLN A 210 -13.23 43.19 15.67
CA GLN A 210 -13.32 44.66 15.53
C GLN A 210 -11.96 45.37 15.30
N VAL A 211 -11.96 46.25 14.29
CA VAL A 211 -11.59 47.68 14.34
C VAL A 211 -10.80 48.19 15.58
N VAL A 212 -9.54 48.61 15.34
CA VAL A 212 -8.73 49.67 16.01
C VAL A 212 -8.68 49.74 17.56
N ALA A 213 -7.49 49.50 18.16
CA ALA A 213 -6.71 50.45 19.00
C ALA A 213 -5.62 49.78 19.88
N GLU A 214 -4.36 50.09 19.55
CA GLU A 214 -3.16 50.38 20.36
C GLU A 214 -2.87 49.87 21.81
N GLN A 215 -1.56 49.51 21.99
CA GLN A 215 -0.63 49.64 23.15
C GLN A 215 -0.58 48.56 24.26
N VAL A 216 0.54 48.18 24.92
CA VAL A 216 2.02 48.37 24.84
C VAL A 216 2.66 47.52 25.98
N THR A 217 3.84 46.90 25.74
CA THR A 217 4.90 46.39 26.69
C THR A 217 4.54 45.30 27.74
N THR A 218 5.42 44.38 28.17
CA THR A 218 6.83 44.49 28.64
C THR A 218 7.59 43.14 28.56
N ALA A 219 8.89 43.16 28.20
CA ALA A 219 9.91 42.14 28.53
C ALA A 219 10.37 42.29 30.02
N PRO A 220 11.28 41.49 30.68
CA PRO A 220 12.46 40.77 30.12
C PRO A 220 12.92 39.48 30.89
N VAL A 221 14.15 39.00 30.56
CA VAL A 221 15.12 38.19 31.39
C VAL A 221 15.04 36.65 31.21
N THR A 222 16.09 35.83 31.00
CA THR A 222 17.54 35.94 30.70
C THR A 222 18.09 34.54 30.30
N LYS A 223 19.18 34.56 29.51
CA LYS A 223 20.13 33.50 29.01
C LYS A 223 20.70 32.56 30.12
N PRO A 224 21.44 31.44 29.87
CA PRO A 224 22.36 31.20 28.73
C PRO A 224 22.56 29.77 28.15
N ALA A 225 23.04 29.77 26.90
CA ALA A 225 24.06 28.94 26.23
C ALA A 225 24.26 27.44 26.57
N LYS A 226 24.21 26.61 25.51
CA LYS A 226 25.37 25.84 25.01
C LYS A 226 25.13 25.37 23.56
N GLU A 227 26.08 25.69 22.68
CA GLU A 227 26.20 25.16 21.33
C GLU A 227 26.88 23.78 21.40
N GLU A 228 26.26 22.74 20.83
CA GLU A 228 26.97 21.56 20.33
C GLU A 228 26.32 21.06 19.04
N SER A 229 27.09 21.19 17.95
CA SER A 229 27.19 20.30 16.78
C SER A 229 25.95 19.52 16.31
N TYR A 230 25.37 20.04 15.23
CA TYR A 230 24.58 19.42 14.15
C TYR A 230 24.49 17.89 14.13
N SER A 231 23.27 17.40 14.37
CA SER A 231 22.76 16.13 13.84
C SER A 231 21.54 16.50 13.00
N VAL A 232 21.69 16.44 11.68
CA VAL A 232 20.62 16.64 10.69
C VAL A 232 19.37 15.77 11.01
N LEU A 233 19.60 14.67 11.75
CA LEU A 233 18.57 13.74 12.23
C LEU A 233 17.66 14.33 13.33
N ASP A 234 18.19 15.16 14.24
CA ASP A 234 17.38 15.79 15.29
C ASP A 234 16.60 17.00 14.79
N LYS A 235 17.10 17.66 13.72
CA LYS A 235 16.33 18.66 12.97
C LYS A 235 15.15 18.03 12.21
N LEU A 236 15.33 16.81 11.68
CA LEU A 236 14.26 16.05 11.00
C LEU A 236 13.23 15.47 11.97
N LYS A 237 13.61 15.20 13.22
CA LYS A 237 12.70 14.67 14.25
C LYS A 237 11.80 15.73 14.87
N ASN A 238 12.21 17.00 14.79
CA ASN A 238 11.50 18.15 15.36
C ASN A 238 10.83 19.07 14.32
N SER A 239 10.94 18.76 13.02
CA SER A 239 10.21 19.47 11.97
C SER A 239 8.98 18.67 11.56
N ASP A 240 7.84 19.05 12.12
CA ASP A 240 6.55 18.38 12.01
C ASP A 240 5.87 18.74 10.67
N TYR A 241 6.56 18.49 9.55
CA TYR A 241 6.09 18.88 8.22
C TYR A 241 4.84 18.08 7.80
N SER A 242 3.81 18.83 7.38
CA SER A 242 2.56 18.35 6.78
C SER A 242 2.77 17.29 5.67
N LEU A 243 3.85 17.39 4.89
CA LEU A 243 4.20 16.38 3.87
C LEU A 243 4.59 15.03 4.46
N ILE A 244 5.29 14.99 5.61
CA ILE A 244 5.62 13.72 6.26
C ILE A 244 4.37 13.13 6.92
N LYS A 245 3.45 13.95 7.45
CA LYS A 245 2.15 13.47 7.94
C LYS A 245 1.26 12.97 6.79
N TRP A 246 1.26 13.65 5.65
CA TRP A 246 0.58 13.20 4.42
C TRP A 246 1.18 11.92 3.86
N VAL A 247 2.52 11.83 3.75
CA VAL A 247 3.22 10.59 3.35
C VAL A 247 3.01 9.48 4.36
N LYS A 248 3.01 9.76 5.67
CA LYS A 248 2.71 8.77 6.72
C LYS A 248 1.26 8.33 6.70
N GLY A 249 0.33 9.24 6.44
CA GLY A 249 -1.10 8.96 6.29
C GLY A 249 -1.33 8.08 5.06
N ILE A 250 -0.82 8.48 3.90
CA ILE A 250 -0.79 7.66 2.70
C ILE A 250 -0.09 6.33 2.96
N LEU A 251 1.06 6.29 3.63
CA LEU A 251 1.78 5.04 3.89
C LEU A 251 1.05 4.15 4.90
N ALA A 252 0.27 4.71 5.82
CA ALA A 252 -0.58 3.98 6.74
C ALA A 252 -1.83 3.43 6.03
N ASP A 253 -2.49 4.25 5.21
CA ASP A 253 -3.68 3.91 4.43
C ASP A 253 -3.34 2.90 3.33
N PHE A 254 -2.23 3.13 2.61
CA PHE A 254 -1.62 2.16 1.72
C PHE A 254 -1.10 0.96 2.51
N GLY A 255 -0.51 1.13 3.70
CA GLY A 255 0.07 0.03 4.46
C GLY A 255 -0.96 -1.01 4.89
N LEU A 256 -2.10 -0.54 5.40
CA LEU A 256 -3.20 -1.41 5.80
C LEU A 256 -3.86 -2.05 4.56
N GLY A 257 -4.22 -1.26 3.55
CA GLY A 257 -4.83 -1.78 2.32
C GLY A 257 -3.92 -2.71 1.52
N PHE A 258 -2.63 -2.39 1.43
CA PHE A 258 -1.60 -3.20 0.79
C PHE A 258 -1.37 -4.49 1.56
N GLY A 259 -1.33 -4.45 2.90
CA GLY A 259 -1.25 -5.65 3.74
C GLY A 259 -2.41 -6.62 3.48
N TRP A 260 -3.64 -6.10 3.44
CA TRP A 260 -4.81 -6.90 3.06
C TRP A 260 -4.74 -7.42 1.63
N ALA A 261 -4.25 -6.62 0.69
CA ALA A 261 -4.02 -7.05 -0.69
C ALA A 261 -3.00 -8.20 -0.74
N MET A 262 -1.86 -8.10 -0.03
CA MET A 262 -0.86 -9.15 0.06
C MET A 262 -1.47 -10.44 0.60
N ALA A 263 -2.18 -10.36 1.72
CA ALA A 263 -2.80 -11.51 2.35
C ALA A 263 -3.86 -12.14 1.43
N TYR A 264 -4.78 -11.33 0.92
CA TYR A 264 -5.85 -11.76 0.02
C TYR A 264 -5.29 -12.48 -1.21
N PHE A 265 -4.40 -11.84 -1.97
CA PHE A 265 -3.85 -12.43 -3.18
C PHE A 265 -3.02 -13.67 -2.88
N THR A 266 -2.19 -13.67 -1.83
CA THR A 266 -1.32 -14.80 -1.49
C THR A 266 -2.14 -16.05 -1.13
N PHE A 267 -3.08 -15.92 -0.20
CA PHE A 267 -3.86 -17.08 0.26
C PHE A 267 -4.86 -17.55 -0.78
N TYR A 268 -5.59 -16.64 -1.44
CA TYR A 268 -6.57 -17.06 -2.45
C TYR A 268 -5.91 -17.69 -3.67
N THR A 269 -4.83 -17.10 -4.20
CA THR A 269 -4.20 -17.68 -5.39
C THR A 269 -3.50 -19.00 -5.09
N SER A 270 -2.78 -19.13 -3.97
CA SER A 270 -2.13 -20.40 -3.63
C SER A 270 -3.13 -21.51 -3.35
N TRP A 271 -4.20 -21.22 -2.60
CA TRP A 271 -5.09 -22.26 -2.10
C TRP A 271 -6.29 -22.59 -3.00
N ASN A 272 -6.56 -21.77 -4.02
CA ASN A 272 -7.62 -22.01 -4.99
C ASN A 272 -7.05 -22.29 -6.40
N ASN A 273 -5.90 -22.97 -6.50
CA ASN A 273 -5.29 -23.33 -7.78
C ASN A 273 -5.11 -22.13 -8.74
N GLY A 274 -4.62 -21.01 -8.22
CA GLY A 274 -4.34 -19.80 -8.99
C GLY A 274 -5.50 -18.82 -9.14
N GLN A 275 -6.62 -19.02 -8.43
CA GLN A 275 -7.82 -18.19 -8.57
C GLN A 275 -8.15 -17.34 -7.35
N THR A 276 -8.30 -16.04 -7.55
CA THR A 276 -9.06 -15.16 -6.64
C THR A 276 -10.53 -15.15 -7.01
N ILE A 277 -11.36 -14.44 -6.23
CA ILE A 277 -12.79 -14.33 -6.52
C ILE A 277 -13.00 -13.65 -7.89
N GLY A 278 -12.33 -12.52 -8.15
CA GLY A 278 -12.39 -11.82 -9.43
C GLY A 278 -11.84 -12.66 -10.58
N LYS A 279 -10.74 -13.40 -10.37
CA LYS A 279 -10.21 -14.31 -11.40
C LYS A 279 -11.15 -15.46 -11.71
N ARG A 280 -11.83 -16.00 -10.69
CA ARG A 280 -12.83 -17.06 -10.87
C ARG A 280 -14.04 -16.56 -11.66
N LEU A 281 -14.52 -15.35 -11.36
CA LEU A 281 -15.63 -14.71 -12.08
C LEU A 281 -15.29 -14.40 -13.55
N THR A 282 -14.05 -14.01 -13.82
CA THR A 282 -13.55 -13.73 -15.18
C THR A 282 -12.98 -14.96 -15.89
N ARG A 283 -13.07 -16.14 -15.26
CA ARG A 283 -12.61 -17.44 -15.76
C ARG A 283 -11.15 -17.45 -16.16
N ILE A 284 -10.29 -16.88 -15.32
CA ILE A 284 -8.85 -16.95 -15.49
C ILE A 284 -8.21 -17.60 -14.26
N ARG A 285 -7.01 -18.13 -14.44
CA ARG A 285 -6.20 -18.68 -13.34
C ARG A 285 -4.73 -18.42 -13.59
N VAL A 286 -3.98 -18.23 -12.52
CA VAL A 286 -2.52 -18.15 -12.57
C VAL A 286 -1.97 -19.57 -12.46
N VAL A 287 -0.94 -19.88 -13.23
CA VAL A 287 -0.25 -21.19 -13.18
C VAL A 287 1.25 -20.92 -13.20
N GLN A 288 2.04 -21.71 -12.46
CA GLN A 288 3.50 -21.67 -12.59
C GLN A 288 3.94 -22.28 -13.92
N LEU A 289 5.07 -21.85 -14.46
CA LEU A 289 5.56 -22.33 -15.76
C LEU A 289 5.96 -23.81 -15.75
N ASP A 290 6.24 -24.37 -14.58
CA ASP A 290 6.48 -25.80 -14.33
C ASP A 290 5.18 -26.60 -14.16
N ASN A 291 4.00 -25.95 -14.26
CA ASN A 291 2.68 -26.51 -14.00
C ASN A 291 2.48 -27.11 -12.59
N GLN A 292 3.34 -26.74 -11.64
CA GLN A 292 3.13 -27.07 -10.23
C GLN A 292 2.07 -26.17 -9.59
N PRO A 293 1.43 -26.63 -8.50
CA PRO A 293 0.51 -25.80 -7.75
C PRO A 293 1.25 -24.60 -7.14
N LEU A 294 0.69 -23.41 -7.33
CA LEU A 294 1.23 -22.16 -6.78
C LEU A 294 1.46 -22.24 -5.27
N SER A 295 2.73 -22.22 -4.88
CA SER A 295 3.12 -22.16 -3.47
C SER A 295 2.74 -20.80 -2.85
N LEU A 296 2.69 -20.74 -1.51
CA LEU A 296 2.48 -19.48 -0.80
C LEU A 296 3.59 -18.47 -1.11
N TRP A 297 4.84 -18.92 -1.16
CA TRP A 297 5.98 -18.07 -1.48
C TRP A 297 5.94 -17.54 -2.93
N ALA A 298 5.58 -18.38 -3.89
CA ALA A 298 5.41 -17.95 -5.27
C ALA A 298 4.27 -16.94 -5.41
N SER A 299 3.17 -17.16 -4.69
CA SER A 299 2.02 -16.25 -4.68
C SER A 299 2.36 -14.90 -4.04
N PHE A 300 3.15 -14.91 -2.97
CA PHE A 300 3.64 -13.71 -2.29
C PHE A 300 4.66 -12.92 -3.12
N SER A 301 5.68 -13.59 -3.67
CA SER A 301 6.70 -12.96 -4.53
C SER A 301 6.09 -12.35 -5.80
N ARG A 302 5.09 -13.01 -6.40
CA ARG A 302 4.27 -12.44 -7.48
C ARG A 302 3.64 -11.12 -7.06
N GLN A 303 3.23 -11.00 -5.80
CA GLN A 303 2.62 -9.77 -5.31
C GLN A 303 3.65 -8.63 -5.16
N GLY A 304 4.88 -8.93 -4.75
CA GLY A 304 6.01 -7.99 -4.79
C GLY A 304 6.28 -7.44 -6.19
N GLY A 305 6.03 -8.24 -7.22
CA GLY A 305 6.10 -7.82 -8.62
C GLY A 305 5.14 -6.67 -8.99
N TYR A 306 4.01 -6.49 -8.31
CA TYR A 306 3.16 -5.30 -8.53
C TYR A 306 3.83 -4.02 -8.02
N GLY A 307 4.62 -4.08 -6.94
CA GLY A 307 5.43 -2.96 -6.50
C GLY A 307 6.46 -2.56 -7.57
N ALA A 308 7.15 -3.54 -8.16
CA ALA A 308 8.08 -3.31 -9.26
C ALA A 308 7.38 -2.73 -10.52
N GLY A 309 6.15 -3.16 -10.81
CA GLY A 309 5.36 -2.60 -11.91
C GLY A 309 5.02 -1.12 -11.72
N LEU A 310 4.74 -0.69 -10.49
CA LEU A 310 4.56 0.72 -10.15
C LEU A 310 5.90 1.48 -10.25
N ALA A 311 6.98 0.92 -9.70
CA ALA A 311 8.31 1.53 -9.71
C ALA A 311 8.88 1.74 -11.12
N THR A 312 8.47 0.92 -12.08
CA THR A 312 8.84 1.06 -13.51
C THR A 312 7.92 2.01 -14.28
N GLY A 313 7.11 2.83 -13.61
CA GLY A 313 6.21 3.79 -14.25
C GLY A 313 5.08 3.12 -15.03
N LEU A 314 4.54 2.00 -14.52
CA LEU A 314 3.52 1.17 -15.16
C LEU A 314 3.97 0.42 -16.43
N VAL A 315 5.18 0.66 -16.94
CA VAL A 315 5.71 -0.03 -18.12
C VAL A 315 5.78 -1.53 -17.88
N GLY A 316 6.16 -1.97 -16.67
CA GLY A 316 6.16 -3.38 -16.29
C GLY A 316 4.79 -4.06 -16.38
N PHE A 317 3.70 -3.33 -16.17
CA PHE A 317 2.34 -3.84 -16.39
C PHE A 317 1.94 -3.83 -17.86
N ALA A 318 2.32 -2.77 -18.59
CA ALA A 318 2.04 -2.63 -20.01
C ALA A 318 2.70 -3.73 -20.87
N GLN A 319 3.76 -4.39 -20.37
CA GLN A 319 4.40 -5.54 -21.03
C GLN A 319 3.41 -6.61 -21.49
N ILE A 320 2.29 -6.80 -20.79
CA ILE A 320 1.21 -7.71 -21.19
C ILE A 320 0.69 -7.50 -22.63
N LEU A 321 0.82 -6.28 -23.18
CA LEU A 321 0.29 -5.91 -24.49
C LEU A 321 1.15 -6.42 -25.64
N TRP A 322 2.46 -6.57 -25.44
CA TRP A 322 3.42 -6.97 -26.48
C TRP A 322 4.21 -8.25 -26.15
N ASP A 323 4.18 -8.72 -24.91
CA ASP A 323 4.84 -9.97 -24.52
C ASP A 323 4.12 -11.19 -25.18
N PRO A 324 4.85 -12.11 -25.85
CA PRO A 324 4.25 -13.26 -26.54
C PRO A 324 3.37 -14.14 -25.63
N ASN A 325 3.78 -14.29 -24.37
CA ASN A 325 3.06 -15.07 -23.36
C ASN A 325 2.11 -14.21 -22.51
N ARG A 326 1.94 -12.93 -22.89
CA ARG A 326 1.15 -11.92 -22.15
C ARG A 326 1.56 -11.87 -20.68
N GLN A 327 2.85 -11.99 -20.39
CA GLN A 327 3.39 -11.87 -19.03
C GLN A 327 3.67 -10.40 -18.72
N ALA A 328 3.13 -9.93 -17.60
CA ALA A 328 3.55 -8.67 -17.00
C ALA A 328 4.74 -8.90 -16.06
N ILE A 329 5.35 -7.83 -15.56
CA ILE A 329 6.53 -7.90 -14.68
C ILE A 329 6.30 -8.81 -13.45
N GLN A 330 5.11 -8.76 -12.86
CA GLN A 330 4.75 -9.62 -11.73
C GLN A 330 4.69 -11.10 -12.11
N ASP A 331 4.28 -11.42 -13.34
CA ASP A 331 4.20 -12.80 -13.81
C ASP A 331 5.61 -13.36 -14.04
N LYS A 332 6.52 -12.52 -14.57
CA LYS A 332 7.93 -12.87 -14.82
C LYS A 332 8.72 -13.08 -13.54
N VAL A 333 8.54 -12.21 -12.55
CA VAL A 333 9.22 -12.31 -11.24
C VAL A 333 8.89 -13.62 -10.53
N ALA A 334 7.67 -14.14 -10.71
CA ALA A 334 7.22 -15.36 -10.06
C ALA A 334 7.25 -16.60 -10.98
N SER A 335 7.79 -16.50 -12.19
CA SER A 335 7.76 -17.58 -13.20
C SER A 335 6.35 -18.16 -13.38
N THR A 336 5.38 -17.30 -13.65
CA THR A 336 3.95 -17.66 -13.80
C THR A 336 3.37 -17.16 -15.11
N VAL A 337 2.27 -17.77 -15.54
CA VAL A 337 1.46 -17.35 -16.67
C VAL A 337 -0.02 -17.33 -16.29
N VAL A 338 -0.82 -16.51 -16.96
CA VAL A 338 -2.26 -16.41 -16.70
C VAL A 338 -3.04 -17.02 -17.85
N LEU A 339 -3.75 -18.10 -17.54
CA LEU A 339 -4.51 -18.88 -18.51
C LEU A 339 -5.99 -18.55 -18.42
N TYR A 340 -6.68 -18.69 -19.55
CA TYR A 340 -8.13 -18.67 -19.62
C TYR A 340 -8.67 -20.08 -19.39
N THR A 341 -9.59 -20.22 -18.44
CA THR A 341 -10.22 -21.50 -18.11
C THR A 341 -11.49 -21.67 -18.94
N LEU A 342 -11.54 -22.70 -19.77
CA LEU A 342 -12.76 -23.09 -20.47
C LEU A 342 -13.76 -23.70 -19.46
N PRO A 343 -15.08 -23.54 -19.68
CA PRO A 343 -16.06 -24.24 -18.87
C PRO A 343 -15.86 -25.75 -19.04
N THR A 344 -15.52 -26.44 -17.94
CA THR A 344 -15.52 -27.90 -17.82
C THR A 344 -16.93 -28.42 -17.68
#